data_AF-A0A2D5ASH1-F1
#
_entry.id   AF-A0A2D5ASH1-F1
#
_cell.length_a   1.000
_cell.length_b   1.000
_cell.length_c   1.000
_cell.angle_alpha   90.00
_cell.angle_beta   90.00
_cell.angle_gamma   90.00
#
_symmetry.space_group_name_H-M   'P 1'
#
loop_
_entity.id
_entity.type
_entity.pdbx_description
1 polymer ?
#
loop_
_entity_poly.entity_id
_entity_poly.type
_entity_poly.pdbx_seq_one_letter_code
_entity_poly.pdbx_strand_id
1 'polypeptide(L)'
;MRLITITTPFAELFQLASPRVPACLLFLSVFVGLGAQGHAQTLPDNIDISTSPNGIVPLPPTVSQVFTNVFERYTKIVAPNGQAIHFLIQNQVTDEMAVRAREVMRFFLTDVPGTQYGADKTAVANRMGILEAALVYFNTEQAAGQAFNGPLGNANIFAQDLYASESVVEGTFAYINNTNRDATFEEVFHLVHGAGIQPILPVYHAEMTAAKNAAKAAGNWIPPGGLPLQDEVFEYIISVIDVYYGYWAHNPDGDGSSFGGEYAFNTRTSVEAGDPQGVFVMRKFLPEFFTAQLHCTAGFNGTFTLTFNAGTEYTLKSRYMTEVHLSGSNPSNLVGNPLDNVLGGNSGDNAIDGGPGSDTASFSGPKAEYVIQCATPGFTVDDTVANRDGMDSLSSMEFLRFSDQVVAAADLCPQASATLRNGSGVNALCFSSTVPVLGSTWTAQIDTSGHPGATLTIILGYASPHPGLLLSIGELLVDGTSNRLLADFATPVGLLSTHTVSVPNNTSLAGFAAFTQGVTFGGGIQLCNAIDVVLGY
;
A
#
# COMPACT_ATOMS: atom_id res chain seq x y z
N MET A 1 -31.88 -10.50 25.28
CA MET A 1 -30.67 -10.05 26.01
C MET A 1 -31.03 -8.78 26.79
N ARG A 2 -30.58 -8.60 28.04
CA ARG A 2 -30.95 -7.43 28.88
C ARG A 2 -30.11 -6.21 28.48
N LEU A 3 -30.75 -5.21 27.88
CA LEU A 3 -30.19 -3.85 27.74
C LEU A 3 -29.94 -3.25 29.14
N ILE A 4 -28.76 -2.69 29.36
CA ILE A 4 -28.61 -1.55 30.28
C ILE A 4 -28.37 -0.33 29.40
N THR A 5 -29.46 0.40 29.15
CA THR A 5 -29.45 1.74 28.59
C THR A 5 -28.90 2.69 29.65
N ILE A 6 -27.81 3.41 29.38
CA ILE A 6 -27.56 4.68 30.09
C ILE A 6 -28.35 5.73 29.32
N THR A 7 -29.61 5.92 29.69
CA THR A 7 -30.31 7.15 29.38
C THR A 7 -29.82 8.22 30.35
N THR A 8 -29.06 9.20 29.88
CA THR A 8 -29.06 10.54 30.49
C THR A 8 -29.76 11.51 29.55
N PRO A 9 -30.70 12.34 30.05
CA PRO A 9 -31.43 13.28 29.21
C PRO A 9 -30.51 14.47 28.88
N PHE A 10 -30.06 14.59 27.64
CA PHE A 10 -29.41 15.81 27.16
C PHE A 10 -30.48 16.86 26.83
N ALA A 11 -30.80 17.66 27.84
CA ALA A 11 -31.29 19.03 27.66
C ALA A 11 -30.51 19.92 28.64
N GLU A 12 -29.93 21.00 28.13
CA GLU A 12 -29.19 22.05 28.84
C GLU A 12 -27.70 21.79 29.16
N LEU A 13 -26.83 21.95 28.15
CA LEU A 13 -25.48 22.52 28.33
C LEU A 13 -24.90 22.97 26.98
N PHE A 14 -25.56 23.94 26.34
CA PHE A 14 -24.95 24.74 25.30
C PHE A 14 -24.78 26.17 25.83
N GLN A 15 -23.65 26.44 26.47
CA GLN A 15 -23.03 27.75 26.48
C GLN A 15 -21.58 27.64 26.93
N LEU A 16 -20.68 28.06 26.02
CA LEU A 16 -19.24 28.33 26.19
C LEU A 16 -18.26 27.18 25.90
N ALA A 17 -18.10 26.81 24.62
CA ALA A 17 -16.82 26.43 24.03
C ALA A 17 -16.83 26.64 22.50
N SER A 18 -15.64 26.91 21.95
CA SER A 18 -15.30 27.27 20.56
C SER A 18 -15.99 26.47 19.44
N PRO A 19 -16.23 27.03 18.24
CA PRO A 19 -16.77 26.29 17.10
C PRO A 19 -15.65 25.51 16.40
N ARG A 20 -15.27 24.34 16.91
CA ARG A 20 -14.51 23.30 16.20
C ARG A 20 -14.48 22.02 17.05
N VAL A 21 -15.09 20.97 16.48
CA VAL A 21 -15.18 19.56 16.90
C VAL A 21 -15.71 19.34 18.34
N PRO A 22 -16.95 18.84 18.52
CA PRO A 22 -17.45 18.47 19.85
C PRO A 22 -16.67 17.28 20.41
N ALA A 23 -16.42 17.31 21.71
CA ALA A 23 -15.77 16.24 22.47
C ALA A 23 -16.49 14.89 22.34
N CYS A 24 -15.69 13.82 22.34
CA CYS A 24 -16.05 12.40 22.29
C CYS A 24 -17.26 12.04 23.16
N LEU A 25 -18.32 11.55 22.53
CA LEU A 25 -19.32 10.67 23.15
C LEU A 25 -19.30 9.36 22.37
N LEU A 26 -18.29 8.54 22.66
CA LEU A 26 -18.20 7.17 22.17
C LEU A 26 -19.25 6.31 22.87
N PHE A 27 -20.24 5.83 22.13
CA PHE A 27 -21.23 4.88 22.61
C PHE A 27 -20.78 3.44 22.31
N LEU A 28 -19.74 2.97 23.01
CA LEU A 28 -19.35 1.56 22.91
C LEU A 28 -20.47 0.68 23.51
N SER A 29 -21.08 -0.15 22.66
CA SER A 29 -22.16 -1.06 23.04
C SER A 29 -21.72 -2.52 22.94
N VAL A 30 -20.77 -2.97 23.76
CA VAL A 30 -20.34 -4.40 23.77
C VAL A 30 -20.70 -5.07 25.10
N PHE A 31 -21.55 -6.10 25.04
CA PHE A 31 -22.08 -6.83 26.21
C PHE A 31 -21.66 -8.30 26.28
N VAL A 32 -21.53 -8.79 27.52
CA VAL A 32 -21.28 -10.18 27.94
C VAL A 32 -22.49 -11.09 27.66
N GLY A 33 -22.26 -12.23 27.00
CA GLY A 33 -23.28 -13.21 26.69
C GLY A 33 -23.66 -14.14 27.85
N LEU A 34 -24.97 -14.36 28.04
CA LEU A 34 -25.57 -15.52 28.73
C LEU A 34 -26.89 -15.88 28.03
N GLY A 35 -27.07 -17.18 27.75
CA GLY A 35 -27.97 -17.68 26.70
C GLY A 35 -29.47 -17.85 27.01
N ALA A 36 -30.17 -18.07 25.89
CA ALA A 36 -31.47 -18.70 25.62
C ALA A 36 -32.77 -18.04 26.15
N GLN A 37 -33.55 -17.41 25.24
CA GLN A 37 -34.69 -18.05 24.55
C GLN A 37 -35.34 -17.08 23.52
N GLY A 38 -35.58 -17.60 22.31
CA GLY A 38 -36.57 -17.14 21.33
C GLY A 38 -36.24 -15.87 20.55
N HIS A 39 -35.75 -16.01 19.32
CA HIS A 39 -36.32 -15.45 18.06
C HIS A 39 -35.36 -15.74 16.88
N ALA A 40 -35.91 -16.33 15.81
CA ALA A 40 -35.19 -17.00 14.71
C ALA A 40 -34.83 -16.05 13.55
N GLN A 41 -34.15 -14.94 13.83
CA GLN A 41 -33.72 -14.01 12.78
C GLN A 41 -32.21 -14.07 12.64
N THR A 42 -31.76 -14.63 11.53
CA THR A 42 -30.34 -14.77 11.16
C THR A 42 -30.09 -14.08 9.83
N LEU A 43 -28.91 -13.51 9.66
CA LEU A 43 -28.44 -13.03 8.36
C LEU A 43 -27.91 -14.22 7.54
N PRO A 44 -28.36 -14.41 6.29
CA PRO A 44 -27.93 -15.55 5.49
C PRO A 44 -26.48 -15.41 5.01
N ASP A 45 -25.67 -16.46 5.21
CA ASP A 45 -24.28 -16.53 4.73
C ASP A 45 -24.17 -16.46 3.20
N ASN A 46 -25.22 -16.85 2.48
CA ASN A 46 -25.20 -17.10 1.04
C ASN A 46 -25.76 -15.95 0.18
N ILE A 47 -25.88 -14.73 0.69
CA ILE A 47 -26.22 -13.56 -0.15
C ILE A 47 -25.11 -13.40 -1.20
N ASP A 48 -25.46 -13.48 -2.47
CA ASP A 48 -24.52 -13.37 -3.58
C ASP A 48 -24.15 -11.91 -3.82
N ILE A 49 -22.88 -11.58 -3.57
CA ILE A 49 -22.34 -10.23 -3.78
C ILE A 49 -21.63 -10.10 -5.13
N SER A 50 -21.41 -11.20 -5.85
CA SER A 50 -20.67 -11.21 -7.12
C SER A 50 -21.44 -10.57 -8.28
N THR A 51 -22.73 -10.30 -8.09
CA THR A 51 -23.58 -9.62 -9.08
C THR A 51 -23.27 -8.13 -9.24
N SER A 52 -22.43 -7.57 -8.38
CA SER A 52 -21.96 -6.18 -8.46
C SER A 52 -20.43 -6.15 -8.55
N PRO A 53 -19.83 -5.33 -9.43
CA PRO A 53 -18.36 -5.22 -9.57
C PRO A 53 -17.65 -4.85 -8.26
N ASN A 54 -18.29 -4.05 -7.40
CA ASN A 54 -17.74 -3.63 -6.12
C ASN A 54 -18.20 -4.51 -4.94
N GLY A 55 -19.00 -5.55 -5.21
CA GLY A 55 -19.55 -6.43 -4.17
C GLY A 55 -20.62 -5.81 -3.28
N ILE A 56 -21.13 -4.61 -3.59
CA ILE A 56 -22.27 -4.02 -2.91
C ILE A 56 -23.55 -4.36 -3.69
N VAL A 57 -24.50 -5.00 -3.01
CA VAL A 57 -25.77 -5.44 -3.62
C VAL A 57 -26.98 -4.95 -2.82
N PRO A 58 -28.18 -4.88 -3.41
CA PRO A 58 -29.41 -4.66 -2.64
C PRO A 58 -29.58 -5.74 -1.55
N LEU A 59 -30.01 -5.35 -0.36
CA LEU A 59 -30.32 -6.30 0.71
C LEU A 59 -31.56 -7.13 0.28
N PRO A 60 -31.46 -8.47 0.21
CA PRO A 60 -32.56 -9.27 -0.33
C PRO A 60 -33.85 -9.15 0.51
N PRO A 61 -35.04 -9.10 -0.11
CA PRO A 61 -36.31 -8.98 0.60
C PRO A 61 -36.66 -10.25 1.41
N THR A 62 -35.91 -11.34 1.24
CA THR A 62 -36.01 -12.57 2.03
C THR A 62 -35.31 -12.45 3.39
N VAL A 63 -34.45 -11.45 3.58
CA VAL A 63 -33.85 -11.14 4.88
C VAL A 63 -34.93 -10.63 5.84
N SER A 64 -34.79 -10.91 7.14
CA SER A 64 -35.73 -10.44 8.17
C SER A 64 -36.04 -8.94 8.04
N GLN A 65 -37.32 -8.61 8.21
CA GLN A 65 -37.80 -7.22 8.20
C GLN A 65 -37.14 -6.34 9.28
N VAL A 66 -36.58 -6.94 10.34
CA VAL A 66 -35.78 -6.19 11.32
C VAL A 66 -34.58 -5.51 10.67
N PHE A 67 -33.98 -6.10 9.63
CA PHE A 67 -32.88 -5.51 8.89
C PHE A 67 -33.38 -4.72 7.67
N THR A 68 -34.29 -5.27 6.86
CA THR A 68 -34.73 -4.60 5.61
C THR A 68 -35.55 -3.34 5.85
N ASN A 69 -36.08 -3.12 7.06
CA ASN A 69 -36.73 -1.85 7.42
C ASN A 69 -35.73 -0.74 7.75
N VAL A 70 -34.45 -1.08 7.98
CA VAL A 70 -33.40 -0.14 8.42
C VAL A 70 -32.32 0.04 7.35
N PHE A 71 -31.98 -1.02 6.63
CA PHE A 71 -30.89 -1.08 5.67
C PHE A 71 -31.38 -1.48 4.28
N GLU A 72 -30.73 -0.95 3.24
CA GLU A 72 -31.14 -1.12 1.84
C GLU A 72 -30.12 -1.93 1.03
N ARG A 73 -28.84 -1.91 1.43
CA ARG A 73 -27.73 -2.55 0.73
C ARG A 73 -26.91 -3.42 1.66
N TYR A 74 -26.11 -4.29 1.05
CA TYR A 74 -25.36 -5.34 1.73
C TYR A 74 -24.02 -5.63 1.05
N THR A 75 -23.03 -6.00 1.87
CA THR A 75 -21.84 -6.73 1.44
C THR A 75 -21.39 -7.68 2.57
N LYS A 76 -20.36 -8.49 2.32
CA LYS A 76 -19.75 -9.35 3.32
C LYS A 76 -18.25 -9.57 3.11
N ILE A 77 -17.61 -10.05 4.17
CA ILE A 77 -16.39 -10.85 4.08
C ILE A 77 -16.77 -12.31 4.35
N VAL A 78 -16.24 -13.24 3.55
CA VAL A 78 -16.40 -14.68 3.80
C VAL A 78 -15.23 -15.13 4.66
N ALA A 79 -15.52 -15.59 5.88
CA ALA A 79 -14.52 -16.17 6.76
C ALA A 79 -14.04 -17.54 6.23
N PRO A 80 -12.86 -18.04 6.67
CA PRO A 80 -12.32 -19.32 6.17
C PRO A 80 -13.24 -20.55 6.36
N ASN A 81 -14.16 -20.52 7.32
CA ASN A 81 -15.18 -21.56 7.53
C ASN A 81 -16.39 -21.43 6.60
N GLY A 82 -16.40 -20.48 5.67
CA GLY A 82 -17.47 -20.24 4.70
C GLY A 82 -18.62 -19.36 5.22
N GLN A 83 -18.60 -18.95 6.49
CA GLN A 83 -19.63 -18.09 7.07
C GLN A 83 -19.34 -16.61 6.80
N ALA A 84 -20.38 -15.79 6.82
CA ALA A 84 -20.29 -14.38 6.48
C ALA A 84 -20.05 -13.50 7.71
N ILE A 85 -19.21 -12.49 7.54
CA ILE A 85 -19.13 -11.29 8.36
C ILE A 85 -19.84 -10.20 7.58
N HIS A 86 -20.91 -9.65 8.14
CA HIS A 86 -21.92 -8.90 7.42
C HIS A 86 -21.66 -7.40 7.45
N PHE A 87 -22.10 -6.71 6.39
CA PHE A 87 -22.17 -5.25 6.32
C PHE A 87 -23.58 -4.89 5.89
N LEU A 88 -24.31 -4.15 6.72
CA LEU A 88 -25.67 -3.67 6.45
C LEU A 88 -25.62 -2.16 6.27
N ILE A 89 -26.15 -1.65 5.15
CA ILE A 89 -25.81 -0.31 4.67
C ILE A 89 -27.07 0.53 4.41
N GLN A 90 -27.14 1.71 5.02
CA GLN A 90 -28.18 2.71 4.75
C GLN A 90 -27.92 3.51 3.47
N ASN A 91 -28.92 4.24 3.00
CA ASN A 91 -28.90 4.86 1.68
C ASN A 91 -27.96 6.06 1.49
N GLN A 92 -27.53 6.75 2.54
CA GLN A 92 -26.59 7.88 2.42
C GLN A 92 -25.12 7.47 2.58
N VAL A 93 -24.85 6.24 3.00
CA VAL A 93 -23.50 5.67 2.98
C VAL A 93 -23.14 5.38 1.52
N THR A 94 -22.05 5.90 0.96
CA THR A 94 -21.71 5.61 -0.45
C THR A 94 -21.21 4.16 -0.62
N ASP A 95 -21.24 3.64 -1.85
CA ASP A 95 -20.59 2.36 -2.15
C ASP A 95 -19.08 2.42 -1.81
N GLU A 96 -18.43 3.54 -2.10
CA GLU A 96 -16.99 3.75 -1.82
C GLU A 96 -16.70 3.67 -0.30
N MET A 97 -17.55 4.27 0.53
CA MET A 97 -17.46 4.16 1.99
C MET A 97 -17.58 2.70 2.47
N ALA A 98 -18.57 1.98 1.94
CA ALA A 98 -18.80 0.58 2.32
C ALA A 98 -17.67 -0.35 1.85
N VAL A 99 -17.15 -0.15 0.65
CA VAL A 99 -15.98 -0.88 0.14
C VAL A 99 -14.77 -0.60 1.01
N ARG A 100 -14.50 0.67 1.34
CA ARG A 100 -13.40 1.04 2.22
C ARG A 100 -13.48 0.36 3.60
N ALA A 101 -14.64 0.40 4.25
CA ALA A 101 -14.84 -0.28 5.53
C ALA A 101 -14.61 -1.80 5.42
N ARG A 102 -15.00 -2.41 4.29
CA ARG A 102 -14.73 -3.82 4.00
C ARG A 102 -13.24 -4.12 3.86
N GLU A 103 -12.47 -3.27 3.17
CA GLU A 103 -11.03 -3.48 3.01
C GLU A 103 -10.25 -3.19 4.30
N VAL A 104 -10.69 -2.25 5.14
CA VAL A 104 -10.17 -2.06 6.50
C VAL A 104 -10.41 -3.32 7.35
N MET A 105 -11.61 -3.93 7.28
CA MET A 105 -11.89 -5.17 8.01
C MET A 105 -11.05 -6.32 7.49
N ARG A 106 -10.87 -6.42 6.16
CA ARG A 106 -9.99 -7.41 5.54
C ARG A 106 -8.57 -7.25 6.06
N PHE A 107 -8.04 -6.03 6.12
CA PHE A 107 -6.72 -5.75 6.70
C PHE A 107 -6.57 -6.30 8.12
N PHE A 108 -7.56 -6.08 8.99
CA PHE A 108 -7.50 -6.61 10.35
C PHE A 108 -7.55 -8.14 10.42
N LEU A 109 -8.21 -8.79 9.46
CA LEU A 109 -8.39 -10.24 9.39
C LEU A 109 -7.36 -10.98 8.54
N THR A 110 -6.57 -10.28 7.73
CA THR A 110 -5.47 -10.88 6.95
C THR A 110 -4.31 -11.25 7.84
N ASP A 111 -3.77 -12.45 7.63
CA ASP A 111 -2.62 -12.98 8.36
C ASP A 111 -1.37 -12.10 8.18
N VAL A 112 -0.58 -12.02 9.25
CA VAL A 112 0.68 -11.28 9.31
C VAL A 112 1.78 -12.25 9.77
N PRO A 113 2.38 -12.99 8.83
CA PRO A 113 3.41 -13.98 9.15
C PRO A 113 4.52 -13.40 10.03
N GLY A 114 4.94 -14.17 11.05
CA GLY A 114 5.99 -13.76 11.99
C GLY A 114 5.51 -13.00 13.23
N THR A 115 4.25 -12.55 13.28
CA THR A 115 3.66 -11.93 14.49
C THR A 115 3.13 -12.99 15.47
N GLN A 116 3.08 -12.67 16.76
CA GLN A 116 2.71 -13.65 17.81
C GLN A 116 1.23 -14.07 17.75
N TYR A 117 0.32 -13.14 17.48
CA TYR A 117 -1.12 -13.35 17.49
C TYR A 117 -1.78 -13.08 16.14
N GLY A 118 -1.06 -12.47 15.19
CA GLY A 118 -1.56 -12.16 13.85
C GLY A 118 -1.10 -13.13 12.76
N ALA A 119 -0.22 -14.10 13.05
CA ALA A 119 0.32 -15.01 12.04
C ALA A 119 -0.71 -15.99 11.45
N ASP A 120 -1.78 -16.29 12.19
CA ASP A 120 -2.96 -17.03 11.72
C ASP A 120 -4.19 -16.47 12.45
N LYS A 121 -5.02 -15.74 11.71
CA LYS A 121 -6.26 -15.11 12.20
C LYS A 121 -7.50 -15.90 11.82
N THR A 122 -7.35 -17.12 11.30
CA THR A 122 -8.45 -17.99 10.88
C THR A 122 -9.49 -18.17 11.98
N ALA A 123 -9.04 -18.44 13.22
CA ALA A 123 -9.94 -18.64 14.35
C ALA A 123 -10.72 -17.36 14.74
N VAL A 124 -10.09 -16.19 14.61
CA VAL A 124 -10.70 -14.88 14.85
C VAL A 124 -11.81 -14.64 13.81
N ALA A 125 -11.49 -14.76 12.52
CA ALA A 125 -12.45 -14.57 11.43
C ALA A 125 -13.62 -15.57 11.49
N ASN A 126 -13.32 -16.85 11.73
CA ASN A 126 -14.36 -17.89 11.85
C ASN A 126 -15.33 -17.61 13.00
N ARG A 127 -14.83 -17.11 14.14
CA ARG A 127 -15.67 -16.75 15.28
C ARG A 127 -16.64 -15.62 14.93
N MET A 128 -16.16 -14.61 14.21
CA MET A 128 -16.99 -13.51 13.72
C MET A 128 -18.10 -14.02 12.79
N GLY A 129 -17.77 -14.92 11.87
CA GLY A 129 -18.77 -15.59 11.02
C GLY A 129 -19.81 -16.40 11.81
N ILE A 130 -19.38 -17.15 12.83
CA ILE A 130 -20.27 -17.91 13.72
C ILE A 130 -21.25 -16.98 14.47
N LEU A 131 -20.86 -15.74 14.77
CA LEU A 131 -21.70 -14.76 15.44
C LEU A 131 -22.65 -14.01 14.54
N GLU A 132 -22.56 -14.20 13.22
CA GLU A 132 -23.17 -13.30 12.25
C GLU A 132 -22.77 -11.85 12.55
N ALA A 133 -21.48 -11.64 12.88
CA ALA A 133 -20.96 -10.33 13.26
C ALA A 133 -21.23 -9.33 12.12
N ALA A 134 -21.74 -8.16 12.46
CA ALA A 134 -22.25 -7.20 11.49
C ALA A 134 -21.72 -5.79 11.75
N LEU A 135 -21.11 -5.17 10.74
CA LEU A 135 -20.94 -3.72 10.72
C LEU A 135 -22.24 -3.10 10.20
N VAL A 136 -22.91 -2.31 11.03
CA VAL A 136 -24.19 -1.66 10.71
C VAL A 136 -23.95 -0.19 10.39
N TYR A 137 -23.99 0.14 9.11
CA TYR A 137 -23.55 1.43 8.59
C TYR A 137 -24.73 2.38 8.44
N PHE A 138 -24.83 3.35 9.35
CA PHE A 138 -25.92 4.32 9.41
C PHE A 138 -25.57 5.63 8.71
N ASN A 139 -26.60 6.36 8.32
CA ASN A 139 -26.45 7.70 7.77
C ASN A 139 -25.91 8.69 8.82
N THR A 140 -26.39 8.57 10.06
CA THR A 140 -26.02 9.43 11.19
C THR A 140 -26.15 8.68 12.52
N GLU A 141 -25.51 9.19 13.57
CA GLU A 141 -25.69 8.74 14.96
C GLU A 141 -27.18 8.77 15.38
N GLN A 142 -27.91 9.83 14.99
CA GLN A 142 -29.34 9.94 15.27
C GLN A 142 -30.15 8.79 14.63
N ALA A 143 -29.80 8.39 13.40
CA ALA A 143 -30.46 7.28 12.72
C ALA A 143 -30.15 5.95 13.41
N ALA A 144 -28.90 5.75 13.85
CA ALA A 144 -28.51 4.62 14.71
C ALA A 144 -29.35 4.56 15.98
N GLY A 145 -29.42 5.67 16.73
CA GLY A 145 -30.21 5.76 17.97
C GLY A 145 -31.70 5.43 17.75
N GLN A 146 -32.30 5.87 16.64
CA GLN A 146 -33.68 5.52 16.30
C GLN A 146 -33.83 4.02 15.98
N ALA A 147 -32.90 3.43 15.23
CA ALA A 147 -32.94 2.02 14.88
C ALA A 147 -32.76 1.11 16.10
N PHE A 148 -31.79 1.41 16.97
CA PHE A 148 -31.51 0.63 18.18
C PHE A 148 -32.61 0.77 19.24
N ASN A 149 -33.33 1.89 19.30
CA ASN A 149 -34.53 1.99 20.12
C ASN A 149 -35.73 1.21 19.54
N GLY A 150 -35.61 0.73 18.30
CA GLY A 150 -36.61 -0.08 17.61
C GLY A 150 -36.35 -1.60 17.67
N PRO A 151 -36.92 -2.37 16.73
CA PRO A 151 -36.73 -3.83 16.67
C PRO A 151 -35.26 -4.27 16.51
N LEU A 152 -34.41 -3.43 15.89
CA LEU A 152 -33.00 -3.76 15.66
C LEU A 152 -32.22 -3.91 16.98
N GLY A 153 -32.51 -3.10 18.00
CA GLY A 153 -31.85 -3.23 19.31
C GLY A 153 -32.19 -4.53 20.06
N ASN A 154 -33.16 -5.30 19.56
CA ASN A 154 -33.50 -6.62 20.07
C ASN A 154 -33.07 -7.76 19.12
N ALA A 155 -32.39 -7.44 18.01
CA ALA A 155 -31.88 -8.44 17.08
C ALA A 155 -30.78 -9.28 17.72
N ASN A 156 -30.71 -10.56 17.34
CA ASN A 156 -29.73 -11.50 17.88
C ASN A 156 -28.48 -11.56 17.00
N ILE A 157 -27.79 -10.42 16.84
CA ILE A 157 -26.52 -10.31 16.12
C ILE A 157 -25.48 -9.60 16.98
N PHE A 158 -24.21 -9.87 16.72
CA PHE A 158 -23.12 -9.07 17.29
C PHE A 158 -22.86 -7.90 16.33
N ALA A 159 -23.20 -6.69 16.72
CA ALA A 159 -23.14 -5.53 15.82
C ALA A 159 -22.24 -4.43 16.35
N GLN A 160 -21.59 -3.71 15.43
CA GLN A 160 -20.91 -2.44 15.67
C GLN A 160 -21.41 -1.44 14.64
N ASP A 161 -21.75 -0.23 15.07
CA ASP A 161 -22.20 0.82 14.18
C ASP A 161 -21.07 1.70 13.64
N LEU A 162 -21.29 2.25 12.46
CA LEU A 162 -20.41 3.22 11.82
C LEU A 162 -21.29 4.26 11.12
N TYR A 163 -20.85 5.52 11.06
CA TYR A 163 -21.66 6.63 10.53
C TYR A 163 -21.05 7.23 9.26
N ALA A 164 -21.91 7.50 8.26
CA ALA A 164 -21.50 8.15 7.02
C ALA A 164 -20.83 9.52 7.26
N SER A 165 -21.24 10.24 8.31
CA SER A 165 -20.67 11.53 8.70
C SER A 165 -19.22 11.47 9.20
N GLU A 166 -18.75 10.29 9.58
CA GLU A 166 -17.41 10.06 10.16
C GLU A 166 -16.62 9.05 9.33
N SER A 167 -16.89 9.01 8.03
CA SER A 167 -16.25 8.08 7.11
C SER A 167 -15.68 8.83 5.94
N VAL A 168 -14.39 8.66 5.70
CA VAL A 168 -13.65 9.45 4.72
C VAL A 168 -13.00 8.51 3.72
N VAL A 169 -13.24 8.72 2.42
CA VAL A 169 -12.67 7.91 1.34
C VAL A 169 -11.46 8.63 0.76
N GLU A 170 -10.40 7.87 0.45
CA GLU A 170 -9.18 8.36 -0.16
C GLU A 170 -9.47 9.21 -1.42
N GLY A 171 -8.75 10.32 -1.60
CA GLY A 171 -8.95 11.22 -2.75
C GLY A 171 -10.16 12.18 -2.66
N THR A 172 -11.08 11.99 -1.72
CA THR A 172 -12.16 12.98 -1.48
C THR A 172 -11.61 14.29 -0.94
N PHE A 173 -12.35 15.39 -1.10
CA PHE A 173 -11.97 16.69 -0.50
C PHE A 173 -11.70 16.56 1.01
N ALA A 174 -12.53 15.80 1.73
CA ALA A 174 -12.37 15.59 3.17
C ALA A 174 -11.08 14.82 3.51
N TYR A 175 -10.71 13.84 2.69
CA TYR A 175 -9.45 13.11 2.88
C TYR A 175 -8.24 13.99 2.61
N ILE A 176 -8.24 14.70 1.47
CA ILE A 176 -7.12 15.53 1.01
C ILE A 176 -6.82 16.67 2.00
N ASN A 177 -7.86 17.22 2.64
CA ASN A 177 -7.75 18.39 3.52
C ASN A 177 -8.00 18.07 5.02
N ASN A 178 -8.10 16.78 5.39
CA ASN A 178 -8.43 16.32 6.75
C ASN A 178 -9.55 17.10 7.45
N THR A 179 -10.65 17.39 6.75
CA THR A 179 -11.73 18.24 7.29
C THR A 179 -12.72 17.52 8.19
N ASN A 180 -12.67 16.19 8.23
CA ASN A 180 -13.63 15.33 8.90
C ASN A 180 -12.91 14.28 9.75
N ARG A 181 -13.53 13.87 10.86
CA ARG A 181 -13.16 12.65 11.58
C ARG A 181 -13.38 11.44 10.67
N ASP A 182 -12.47 10.48 10.76
CA ASP A 182 -12.58 9.18 10.10
C ASP A 182 -12.55 8.08 11.15
N ALA A 183 -13.73 7.59 11.54
CA ALA A 183 -13.95 6.54 12.52
C ALA A 183 -13.87 5.13 11.91
N THR A 184 -13.67 5.01 10.60
CA THR A 184 -13.75 3.72 9.91
C THR A 184 -12.76 2.70 10.50
N PHE A 185 -11.54 3.12 10.82
CA PHE A 185 -10.55 2.25 11.43
C PHE A 185 -10.98 1.78 12.81
N GLU A 186 -11.53 2.71 13.58
CA GLU A 186 -11.94 2.54 14.96
C GLU A 186 -13.08 1.55 15.11
N GLU A 187 -14.21 1.85 14.46
CA GLU A 187 -15.42 1.04 14.57
C GLU A 187 -15.22 -0.35 13.97
N VAL A 188 -14.47 -0.45 12.86
CA VAL A 188 -14.17 -1.76 12.28
C VAL A 188 -13.29 -2.59 13.24
N PHE A 189 -12.31 -1.97 13.90
CA PHE A 189 -11.47 -2.68 14.87
C PHE A 189 -12.27 -3.11 16.10
N HIS A 190 -13.16 -2.26 16.65
CA HIS A 190 -14.03 -2.63 17.77
C HIS A 190 -14.81 -3.92 17.47
N LEU A 191 -15.36 -4.05 16.26
CA LEU A 191 -16.07 -5.26 15.84
C LEU A 191 -15.14 -6.48 15.82
N VAL A 192 -13.95 -6.37 15.21
CA VAL A 192 -12.96 -7.46 15.16
C VAL A 192 -12.48 -7.83 16.57
N HIS A 193 -12.28 -6.82 17.43
CA HIS A 193 -11.82 -7.01 18.79
C HIS A 193 -12.87 -7.74 19.64
N GLY A 194 -14.12 -7.30 19.60
CA GLY A 194 -15.20 -7.85 20.43
C GLY A 194 -15.72 -9.19 19.94
N ALA A 195 -15.99 -9.32 18.64
CA ALA A 195 -16.54 -10.55 18.07
C ALA A 195 -15.48 -11.65 17.89
N GLY A 196 -14.21 -11.26 17.69
CA GLY A 196 -13.13 -12.18 17.34
C GLY A 196 -12.03 -12.25 18.40
N ILE A 197 -11.23 -11.19 18.55
CA ILE A 197 -9.96 -11.23 19.31
C ILE A 197 -10.18 -11.52 20.80
N GLN A 198 -11.07 -10.80 21.49
CA GLN A 198 -11.29 -10.97 22.92
C GLN A 198 -11.65 -12.42 23.31
N PRO A 199 -12.63 -13.08 22.67
CA PRO A 199 -12.97 -14.46 23.01
C PRO A 199 -11.95 -15.51 22.52
N ILE A 200 -11.27 -15.27 21.40
CA ILE A 200 -10.36 -16.27 20.77
C ILE A 200 -8.92 -16.15 21.27
N LEU A 201 -8.48 -14.95 21.60
CA LEU A 201 -7.12 -14.63 22.02
C LEU A 201 -7.13 -13.96 23.41
N PRO A 202 -7.62 -14.64 24.47
CA PRO A 202 -7.78 -14.05 25.79
C PRO A 202 -6.45 -13.60 26.42
N VAL A 203 -5.34 -14.27 26.09
CA VAL A 203 -4.00 -13.83 26.52
C VAL A 203 -3.62 -12.52 25.85
N TYR A 204 -3.89 -12.37 24.55
CA TYR A 204 -3.63 -11.12 23.83
C TYR A 204 -4.47 -9.96 24.38
N HIS A 205 -5.75 -10.20 24.63
CA HIS A 205 -6.64 -9.21 25.25
C HIS A 205 -6.16 -8.81 26.68
N ALA A 206 -5.61 -9.76 27.45
CA ALA A 206 -5.01 -9.47 28.74
C ALA A 206 -3.73 -8.62 28.63
N GLU A 207 -2.90 -8.86 27.60
CA GLU A 207 -1.73 -8.02 27.30
C GLU A 207 -2.12 -6.59 26.92
N MET A 208 -3.16 -6.40 26.08
CA MET A 208 -3.73 -5.08 25.80
C MET A 208 -4.23 -4.39 27.07
N THR A 209 -4.91 -5.13 27.94
CA THR A 209 -5.39 -4.62 29.23
C THR A 209 -4.23 -4.15 30.11
N ALA A 210 -3.12 -4.87 30.12
CA ALA A 210 -1.93 -4.48 30.86
C ALA A 210 -1.29 -3.19 30.30
N ALA A 211 -1.16 -3.09 28.98
CA ALA A 211 -0.67 -1.87 28.31
C ALA A 211 -1.56 -0.66 28.62
N LYS A 212 -2.89 -0.84 28.51
CA LYS A 212 -3.90 0.17 28.89
C LYS A 212 -3.71 0.66 30.32
N ASN A 213 -3.55 -0.26 31.27
CA ASN A 213 -3.38 0.09 32.68
C ASN A 213 -2.07 0.86 32.90
N ALA A 214 -0.99 0.52 32.18
CA ALA A 214 0.27 1.24 32.24
C ALA A 214 0.15 2.66 31.67
N ALA A 215 -0.49 2.83 30.51
CA ALA A 215 -0.74 4.14 29.90
C ALA A 215 -1.60 5.04 30.80
N LYS A 216 -2.67 4.47 31.38
CA LYS A 216 -3.53 5.18 32.34
C LYS A 216 -2.78 5.58 33.61
N ALA A 217 -1.93 4.70 34.15
CA ALA A 217 -1.10 5.01 35.32
C ALA A 217 -0.04 6.09 35.04
N ALA A 218 0.46 6.17 33.80
CA ALA A 218 1.38 7.21 33.35
C ALA A 218 0.69 8.56 33.05
N GLY A 219 -0.65 8.59 33.00
CA GLY A 219 -1.41 9.77 32.56
C GLY A 219 -1.35 9.99 31.04
N ASN A 220 -0.91 9.00 30.28
CA ASN A 220 -0.81 9.07 28.82
C ASN A 220 -2.15 8.80 28.13
N TRP A 221 -3.06 8.10 28.81
CA TRP A 221 -4.41 7.82 28.33
C TRP A 221 -5.44 8.05 29.43
N ILE A 222 -6.51 8.77 29.10
CA ILE A 222 -7.61 9.12 30.00
C ILE A 222 -8.87 8.49 29.41
N PRO A 223 -9.55 7.58 30.13
CA PRO A 223 -10.76 6.97 29.61
C PRO A 223 -11.85 8.02 29.39
N PRO A 224 -12.61 7.93 28.28
CA PRO A 224 -13.80 8.72 28.06
C PRO A 224 -14.74 8.70 29.26
N GLY A 225 -15.41 9.82 29.52
CA GLY A 225 -16.29 9.98 30.66
C GLY A 225 -17.45 8.97 30.64
N GLY A 226 -17.54 8.12 31.68
CA GLY A 226 -18.62 7.14 31.80
C GLY A 226 -18.38 5.80 31.09
N LEU A 227 -17.22 5.62 30.45
CA LEU A 227 -16.85 4.36 29.82
C LEU A 227 -16.73 3.23 30.86
N PRO A 228 -17.42 2.09 30.69
CA PRO A 228 -17.28 0.96 31.61
C PRO A 228 -15.86 0.39 31.63
N LEU A 229 -15.44 -0.14 32.79
CA LEU A 229 -14.07 -0.63 32.97
C LEU A 229 -13.68 -1.77 32.01
N GLN A 230 -14.65 -2.61 31.62
CA GLN A 230 -14.42 -3.69 30.67
C GLN A 230 -14.24 -3.20 29.22
N ASP A 231 -14.68 -1.97 28.95
CA ASP A 231 -14.70 -1.35 27.63
C ASP A 231 -13.47 -0.46 27.39
N GLU A 232 -12.81 -0.02 28.46
CA GLU A 232 -11.58 0.80 28.40
C GLU A 232 -10.47 0.21 27.51
N VAL A 233 -10.34 -1.11 27.45
CA VAL A 233 -9.28 -1.75 26.64
C VAL A 233 -9.52 -1.59 25.14
N PHE A 234 -10.78 -1.49 24.71
CA PHE A 234 -11.16 -1.30 23.30
C PHE A 234 -10.77 0.10 22.85
N GLU A 235 -11.12 1.12 23.63
CA GLU A 235 -10.81 2.52 23.30
C GLU A 235 -9.32 2.86 23.43
N TYR A 236 -8.63 2.24 24.39
CA TYR A 236 -7.18 2.44 24.50
C TYR A 236 -6.42 1.87 23.31
N ILE A 237 -6.65 0.60 22.94
CA ILE A 237 -5.81 -0.04 21.91
C ILE A 237 -6.04 0.60 20.54
N ILE A 238 -7.27 1.05 20.26
CA ILE A 238 -7.57 1.73 19.01
C ILE A 238 -6.95 3.14 18.95
N SER A 239 -6.85 3.83 20.08
CA SER A 239 -6.09 5.08 20.19
C SER A 239 -4.62 4.90 19.77
N VAL A 240 -3.99 3.80 20.20
CA VAL A 240 -2.61 3.45 19.78
C VAL A 240 -2.55 3.23 18.27
N ILE A 241 -3.50 2.45 17.74
CA ILE A 241 -3.54 2.02 16.34
C ILE A 241 -3.73 3.21 15.39
N ASP A 242 -4.70 4.09 15.66
CA ASP A 242 -5.01 5.24 14.81
C ASP A 242 -3.81 6.20 14.74
N VAL A 243 -3.20 6.48 15.89
CA VAL A 243 -2.00 7.32 15.97
C VAL A 243 -0.82 6.69 15.23
N TYR A 244 -0.66 5.36 15.38
CA TYR A 244 0.42 4.63 14.74
C TYR A 244 0.33 4.65 13.20
N TYR A 245 -0.88 4.57 12.63
CA TYR A 245 -1.10 4.71 11.18
C TYR A 245 -1.36 6.16 10.73
N GLY A 246 -1.13 7.15 11.60
CA GLY A 246 -1.07 8.56 11.24
C GLY A 246 -2.42 9.28 11.14
N TYR A 247 -3.53 8.66 11.56
CA TYR A 247 -4.86 9.25 11.46
C TYR A 247 -5.01 10.54 12.27
N TRP A 248 -4.24 10.71 13.33
CA TRP A 248 -4.25 11.91 14.19
C TRP A 248 -3.08 12.89 13.97
N ALA A 249 -2.16 12.58 13.05
CA ALA A 249 -0.94 13.37 12.88
C ALA A 249 -1.19 14.79 12.34
N HIS A 250 -2.39 15.04 11.80
CA HIS A 250 -2.87 16.37 11.39
C HIS A 250 -3.15 17.31 12.59
N ASN A 251 -3.17 16.79 13.82
CA ASN A 251 -3.25 17.55 15.07
C ASN A 251 -4.41 18.56 15.11
N PRO A 252 -5.67 18.10 15.01
CA PRO A 252 -6.83 18.98 14.87
C PRO A 252 -6.98 19.97 16.03
N ASP A 253 -6.58 19.58 17.24
CA ASP A 253 -6.67 20.39 18.46
C ASP A 253 -5.45 21.30 18.67
N GLY A 254 -4.37 21.10 17.90
CA GLY A 254 -3.17 21.93 17.97
C GLY A 254 -2.31 21.73 19.22
N ASP A 255 -2.60 20.73 20.06
CA ASP A 255 -1.93 20.48 21.34
C ASP A 255 -1.01 19.24 21.34
N GLY A 256 -0.97 18.50 20.24
CA GLY A 256 -0.15 17.28 20.11
C GLY A 256 -0.80 16.02 20.66
N SER A 257 -2.03 16.13 21.16
CA SER A 257 -2.85 15.01 21.63
C SER A 257 -3.79 14.50 20.53
N SER A 258 -4.49 13.41 20.84
CA SER A 258 -5.54 12.83 20.01
C SER A 258 -6.83 12.67 20.82
N PHE A 259 -7.96 12.52 20.12
CA PHE A 259 -9.26 12.26 20.74
C PHE A 259 -9.66 13.33 21.77
N GLY A 260 -9.44 14.61 21.46
CA GLY A 260 -9.79 15.71 22.38
C GLY A 260 -9.02 15.69 23.70
N GLY A 261 -7.78 15.20 23.70
CA GLY A 261 -6.93 15.11 24.88
C GLY A 261 -7.02 13.79 25.66
N GLU A 262 -7.82 12.83 25.20
CA GLU A 262 -7.91 11.50 25.84
C GLU A 262 -6.62 10.69 25.67
N TYR A 263 -5.87 10.91 24.59
CA TYR A 263 -4.57 10.26 24.37
C TYR A 263 -3.46 11.27 24.09
N ALA A 264 -2.35 11.16 24.81
CA ALA A 264 -1.29 12.18 24.84
C ALA A 264 -0.44 12.27 23.56
N PHE A 265 -0.69 11.43 22.55
CA PHE A 265 0.15 11.30 21.36
C PHE A 265 -0.70 11.37 20.09
N ASN A 266 -0.17 12.00 19.04
CA ASN A 266 -0.83 12.14 17.74
C ASN A 266 0.01 11.69 16.53
N THR A 267 1.28 11.33 16.72
CA THR A 267 2.15 10.82 15.64
C THR A 267 2.70 9.45 15.98
N ARG A 268 3.03 8.65 14.95
CA ARG A 268 3.76 7.38 15.10
C ARG A 268 5.00 7.55 16.00
N THR A 269 5.80 8.59 15.75
CA THR A 269 7.02 8.87 16.53
C THR A 269 6.71 9.13 18.00
N SER A 270 5.65 9.90 18.31
CA SER A 270 5.32 10.22 19.70
C SER A 270 4.73 9.03 20.46
N VAL A 271 3.92 8.20 19.82
CA VAL A 271 3.40 6.98 20.47
C VAL A 271 4.48 5.92 20.67
N GLU A 272 5.42 5.75 19.73
CA GLU A 272 6.55 4.83 19.91
C GLU A 272 7.45 5.20 21.08
N ALA A 273 7.65 6.51 21.32
CA ALA A 273 8.46 7.00 22.42
C ALA A 273 7.70 7.01 23.76
N GLY A 274 6.44 7.43 23.74
CA GLY A 274 5.65 7.70 24.94
C GLY A 274 4.81 6.53 25.45
N ASP A 275 4.42 5.60 24.57
CA ASP A 275 3.67 4.38 24.91
C ASP A 275 4.21 3.14 24.15
N PRO A 276 5.47 2.76 24.39
CA PRO A 276 6.08 1.61 23.72
C PRO A 276 5.38 0.29 24.05
N GLN A 277 4.65 0.19 25.17
CA GLN A 277 3.88 -1.02 25.51
C GLN A 277 2.64 -1.16 24.62
N GLY A 278 1.90 -0.07 24.39
CA GLY A 278 0.79 -0.05 23.43
C GLY A 278 1.26 -0.48 22.04
N VAL A 279 2.32 0.15 21.52
CA VAL A 279 2.88 -0.20 20.20
C VAL A 279 3.37 -1.64 20.14
N PHE A 280 4.02 -2.12 21.19
CA PHE A 280 4.51 -3.50 21.25
C PHE A 280 3.36 -4.51 21.16
N VAL A 281 2.28 -4.30 21.92
CA VAL A 281 1.10 -5.18 21.89
C VAL A 281 0.38 -5.09 20.54
N MET A 282 0.24 -3.91 19.96
CA MET A 282 -0.34 -3.74 18.62
C MET A 282 0.43 -4.54 17.56
N ARG A 283 1.77 -4.45 17.53
CA ARG A 283 2.64 -5.16 16.56
C ARG A 283 2.64 -6.68 16.71
N LYS A 284 2.06 -7.23 17.78
CA LYS A 284 1.85 -8.68 17.90
C LYS A 284 0.72 -9.21 17.01
N PHE A 285 -0.12 -8.34 16.46
CA PHE A 285 -1.28 -8.71 15.63
C PHE A 285 -1.35 -7.99 14.29
N LEU A 286 -0.86 -6.75 14.22
CA LEU A 286 -0.92 -5.90 13.03
C LEU A 286 0.47 -5.75 12.38
N PRO A 287 0.53 -5.59 11.04
CA PRO A 287 1.76 -5.31 10.32
C PRO A 287 2.29 -3.90 10.60
N GLU A 288 3.54 -3.61 10.23
CA GLU A 288 4.13 -2.28 10.40
C GLU A 288 3.45 -1.18 9.56
N PHE A 289 2.93 -1.56 8.38
CA PHE A 289 2.32 -0.67 7.40
C PHE A 289 0.88 -1.11 7.10
N PHE A 290 0.06 -0.17 6.67
CA PHE A 290 -1.32 -0.41 6.30
C PHE A 290 -1.37 -1.01 4.88
N THR A 291 -1.75 -2.28 4.79
CA THR A 291 -1.71 -3.10 3.56
C THR A 291 -3.10 -3.37 2.99
N ALA A 292 -4.12 -2.58 3.37
CA ALA A 292 -5.43 -2.69 2.73
C ALA A 292 -5.39 -2.19 1.30
N GLN A 293 -6.16 -2.82 0.42
CA GLN A 293 -6.39 -2.34 -0.93
C GLN A 293 -7.35 -1.15 -0.90
N LEU A 294 -6.83 0.06 -0.80
CA LEU A 294 -7.66 1.27 -0.73
C LEU A 294 -7.94 1.81 -2.12
N HIS A 295 -9.11 2.43 -2.28
CA HIS A 295 -9.56 2.99 -3.55
C HIS A 295 -9.72 4.50 -3.42
N CYS A 296 -8.96 5.27 -4.19
CA CYS A 296 -9.22 6.69 -4.38
C CYS A 296 -10.57 6.86 -5.08
N THR A 297 -11.38 7.81 -4.60
CA THR A 297 -12.73 8.11 -5.12
C THR A 297 -12.73 8.36 -6.62
N ALA A 298 -13.81 7.96 -7.30
CA ALA A 298 -13.96 8.08 -8.75
C ALA A 298 -13.88 9.54 -9.26
N GLY A 299 -14.16 10.51 -8.39
CA GLY A 299 -14.08 11.94 -8.69
C GLY A 299 -12.69 12.55 -8.53
N PHE A 300 -11.68 11.79 -8.09
CA PHE A 300 -10.34 12.32 -7.89
C PHE A 300 -9.74 12.83 -9.22
N ASN A 301 -8.93 13.88 -9.12
CA ASN A 301 -8.22 14.47 -10.24
C ASN A 301 -6.90 15.07 -9.73
N GLY A 302 -5.79 14.68 -10.34
CA GLY A 302 -4.44 15.08 -9.92
C GLY A 302 -3.59 13.87 -9.54
N THR A 303 -2.60 14.08 -8.69
CA THR A 303 -1.67 13.03 -8.24
C THR A 303 -1.93 12.68 -6.78
N PHE A 304 -2.30 11.43 -6.51
CA PHE A 304 -2.36 10.88 -5.17
C PHE A 304 -1.01 10.28 -4.81
N THR A 305 -0.40 10.70 -3.71
CA THR A 305 0.94 10.23 -3.33
C THR A 305 0.94 9.55 -1.97
N LEU A 306 1.69 8.45 -1.89
CA LEU A 306 2.04 7.81 -0.63
C LEU A 306 3.32 8.42 -0.04
N THR A 307 4.12 9.14 -0.83
CA THR A 307 5.32 9.81 -0.31
C THR A 307 4.94 10.95 0.62
N PHE A 308 5.54 10.98 1.81
CA PHE A 308 5.34 12.06 2.78
C PHE A 308 5.76 13.42 2.20
N ASN A 309 4.86 14.39 2.27
CA ASN A 309 5.08 15.77 1.90
C ASN A 309 4.46 16.70 2.95
N ALA A 310 5.29 17.52 3.61
CA ALA A 310 4.83 18.44 4.66
C ALA A 310 3.81 19.49 4.16
N GLY A 311 3.80 19.80 2.86
CA GLY A 311 2.82 20.69 2.23
C GLY A 311 1.51 20.00 1.80
N THR A 312 1.38 18.69 2.04
CA THR A 312 0.24 17.89 1.62
C THR A 312 -0.24 17.02 2.77
N GLU A 313 -1.20 17.54 3.53
CA GLU A 313 -1.57 17.03 4.85
C GLU A 313 -2.02 15.55 4.85
N TYR A 314 -2.75 15.09 3.82
CA TYR A 314 -3.18 13.68 3.75
C TYR A 314 -2.00 12.69 3.71
N THR A 315 -0.80 13.14 3.32
CA THR A 315 0.41 12.31 3.31
C THR A 315 0.93 11.96 4.70
N LEU A 316 0.39 12.58 5.75
CA LEU A 316 0.57 12.14 7.13
C LEU A 316 0.02 10.73 7.37
N LYS A 317 -1.04 10.36 6.63
CA LYS A 317 -1.69 9.04 6.65
C LYS A 317 -1.17 8.13 5.53
N SER A 318 -1.17 8.63 4.28
CA SER A 318 -0.84 7.78 3.11
C SER A 318 0.61 7.28 3.08
N ARG A 319 1.53 7.92 3.82
CA ARG A 319 2.90 7.43 4.02
C ARG A 319 3.04 6.08 4.70
N TYR A 320 1.96 5.59 5.30
CA TYR A 320 1.93 4.29 5.93
C TYR A 320 1.13 3.27 5.12
N MET A 321 0.61 3.64 3.94
CA MET A 321 -0.10 2.75 3.03
C MET A 321 0.86 2.09 2.04
N THR A 322 0.48 0.93 1.52
CA THR A 322 1.26 0.20 0.50
C THR A 322 0.42 -0.25 -0.69
N GLU A 323 -0.91 -0.21 -0.62
CA GLU A 323 -1.77 -0.60 -1.74
C GLU A 323 -2.86 0.45 -2.00
N VAL A 324 -2.84 1.08 -3.18
CA VAL A 324 -3.81 2.11 -3.59
C VAL A 324 -4.18 1.94 -5.06
N HIS A 325 -5.47 2.02 -5.33
CA HIS A 325 -6.06 1.97 -6.66
C HIS A 325 -6.86 3.24 -6.95
N LEU A 326 -6.75 3.77 -8.16
CA LEU A 326 -7.63 4.84 -8.63
C LEU A 326 -8.99 4.24 -9.03
N SER A 327 -10.06 5.02 -8.85
CA SER A 327 -11.39 4.66 -9.36
C SER A 327 -11.85 5.67 -10.42
N GLY A 328 -12.90 5.33 -11.15
CA GLY A 328 -13.52 6.23 -12.14
C GLY A 328 -12.77 6.27 -13.48
N SER A 329 -12.90 7.38 -14.18
CA SER A 329 -12.36 7.58 -15.53
C SER A 329 -11.58 8.88 -15.70
N ASN A 330 -11.35 9.61 -14.61
CA ASN A 330 -10.56 10.84 -14.65
C ASN A 330 -9.08 10.46 -14.78
N PRO A 331 -8.33 11.07 -15.72
CA PRO A 331 -6.88 10.87 -15.79
C PRO A 331 -6.24 11.41 -14.51
N SER A 332 -5.83 10.49 -13.65
CA SER A 332 -5.24 10.76 -12.35
C SER A 332 -3.96 9.97 -12.19
N ASN A 333 -3.11 10.35 -11.26
CA ASN A 333 -1.78 9.78 -11.14
C ASN A 333 -1.55 9.22 -9.75
N LEU A 334 -0.62 8.28 -9.66
CA LEU A 334 -0.15 7.68 -8.41
C LEU A 334 1.36 7.86 -8.28
N VAL A 335 1.80 8.14 -7.05
CA VAL A 335 3.23 8.14 -6.68
C VAL A 335 3.38 7.35 -5.39
N GLY A 336 4.14 6.26 -5.43
CA GLY A 336 4.43 5.43 -4.28
C GLY A 336 5.31 6.10 -3.23
N ASN A 337 5.67 5.35 -2.20
CA ASN A 337 6.58 5.70 -1.12
C ASN A 337 7.80 4.76 -1.15
N PRO A 338 8.81 4.94 -0.27
CA PRO A 338 10.00 4.08 -0.27
C PRO A 338 9.79 2.60 0.15
N LEU A 339 8.55 2.10 0.19
CA LEU A 339 8.19 0.73 0.56
C LEU A 339 7.77 -0.03 -0.69
N ASP A 340 7.65 -1.35 -0.58
CA ASP A 340 7.08 -2.17 -1.65
C ASP A 340 5.60 -1.84 -1.83
N ASN A 341 5.24 -1.19 -2.93
CA ASN A 341 3.89 -0.72 -3.22
C ASN A 341 3.17 -1.55 -4.28
N VAL A 342 1.86 -1.57 -4.17
CA VAL A 342 0.94 -2.16 -5.13
C VAL A 342 0.00 -1.06 -5.60
N LEU A 343 0.17 -0.60 -6.83
CA LEU A 343 -0.52 0.58 -7.37
C LEU A 343 -1.36 0.18 -8.57
N GLY A 344 -2.61 0.62 -8.63
CA GLY A 344 -3.50 0.36 -9.77
C GLY A 344 -4.13 1.63 -10.33
N GLY A 345 -4.14 1.75 -11.65
CA GLY A 345 -4.83 2.81 -12.37
C GLY A 345 -6.35 2.71 -12.34
N ASN A 346 -7.00 3.61 -13.06
CA ASN A 346 -8.43 3.60 -13.36
C ASN A 346 -8.65 3.52 -14.88
N SER A 347 -9.89 3.76 -15.33
CA SER A 347 -10.20 3.64 -16.78
C SER A 347 -9.72 4.81 -17.66
N GLY A 348 -9.10 5.82 -17.08
CA GLY A 348 -8.44 6.91 -17.80
C GLY A 348 -6.93 6.72 -17.84
N ASP A 349 -6.25 7.50 -18.68
CA ASP A 349 -4.79 7.40 -18.82
C ASP A 349 -4.10 7.93 -17.56
N ASN A 350 -3.26 7.11 -16.91
CA ASN A 350 -2.60 7.46 -15.66
C ASN A 350 -1.07 7.50 -15.78
N ALA A 351 -0.43 8.34 -14.98
CA ALA A 351 1.00 8.24 -14.69
C ALA A 351 1.17 7.59 -13.31
N ILE A 352 1.89 6.48 -13.24
CA ILE A 352 2.08 5.69 -12.02
C ILE A 352 3.59 5.52 -11.78
N ASP A 353 4.08 6.11 -10.72
CA ASP A 353 5.47 5.99 -10.27
C ASP A 353 5.53 5.16 -8.99
N GLY A 354 6.22 4.02 -8.99
CA GLY A 354 6.37 3.17 -7.80
C GLY A 354 7.26 3.83 -6.73
N GLY A 355 8.26 4.61 -7.16
CA GLY A 355 9.28 5.16 -6.27
C GLY A 355 10.36 4.12 -5.95
N PRO A 356 11.04 4.25 -4.79
CA PRO A 356 11.96 3.23 -4.32
C PRO A 356 11.22 2.05 -3.69
N GLY A 357 11.70 0.84 -3.91
CA GLY A 357 11.08 -0.35 -3.33
C GLY A 357 11.08 -1.46 -4.36
N SER A 358 10.28 -2.49 -4.10
CA SER A 358 9.92 -3.51 -5.06
C SER A 358 8.45 -3.38 -5.40
N ASP A 359 8.15 -2.59 -6.41
CA ASP A 359 6.80 -2.10 -6.71
C ASP A 359 6.07 -2.93 -7.77
N THR A 360 4.75 -2.98 -7.64
CA THR A 360 3.85 -3.74 -8.52
C THR A 360 2.74 -2.84 -9.08
N ALA A 361 2.69 -2.68 -10.39
CA ALA A 361 1.54 -2.11 -11.08
C ALA A 361 0.45 -3.18 -11.29
N SER A 362 -0.80 -2.90 -10.91
CA SER A 362 -1.92 -3.84 -11.02
C SER A 362 -2.87 -3.47 -12.15
N PHE A 363 -3.23 -4.46 -12.96
CA PHE A 363 -4.13 -4.37 -14.10
C PHE A 363 -5.30 -5.35 -13.94
N SER A 364 -6.47 -4.96 -14.44
CA SER A 364 -7.74 -5.66 -14.21
C SER A 364 -7.93 -6.90 -15.10
N GLY A 365 -7.21 -6.99 -16.21
CA GLY A 365 -7.36 -7.99 -17.26
C GLY A 365 -6.15 -8.92 -17.44
N PRO A 366 -6.27 -9.92 -18.32
CA PRO A 366 -5.17 -10.83 -18.64
C PRO A 366 -4.10 -10.14 -19.50
N LYS A 367 -2.83 -10.52 -19.32
CA LYS A 367 -1.66 -9.91 -20.02
C LYS A 367 -1.80 -9.83 -21.55
N ALA A 368 -2.52 -10.77 -22.17
CA ALA A 368 -2.73 -10.82 -23.62
C ALA A 368 -3.57 -9.66 -24.18
N GLU A 369 -4.29 -8.93 -23.33
CA GLU A 369 -5.14 -7.79 -23.70
C GLU A 369 -4.43 -6.44 -23.54
N TYR A 370 -3.13 -6.44 -23.23
CA TYR A 370 -2.34 -5.23 -23.05
C TYR A 370 -1.19 -5.14 -24.06
N VAL A 371 -0.96 -3.94 -24.58
CA VAL A 371 0.17 -3.62 -25.43
C VAL A 371 1.19 -2.85 -24.60
N ILE A 372 2.37 -3.43 -24.42
CA ILE A 372 3.44 -2.84 -23.61
C ILE A 372 4.48 -2.22 -24.55
N GLN A 373 4.77 -0.94 -24.34
CA GLN A 373 5.73 -0.17 -25.10
C GLN A 373 6.80 0.40 -24.18
N CYS A 374 8.00 -0.14 -24.27
CA CYS A 374 9.12 0.32 -23.45
C CYS A 374 9.59 1.73 -23.87
N ALA A 375 9.83 2.58 -22.88
CA ALA A 375 10.29 3.96 -23.05
C ALA A 375 11.47 4.25 -22.11
N THR A 376 12.02 5.46 -22.18
CA THR A 376 13.06 5.90 -21.23
C THR A 376 12.69 7.29 -20.69
N PRO A 377 12.45 7.45 -19.37
CA PRO A 377 12.33 6.40 -18.35
C PRO A 377 10.99 5.65 -18.44
N GLY A 378 10.96 4.37 -18.06
CA GLY A 378 9.72 3.62 -17.82
C GLY A 378 9.14 2.85 -19.01
N PHE A 379 7.83 2.63 -19.03
CA PHE A 379 7.12 2.00 -20.16
C PHE A 379 5.63 2.35 -20.12
N THR A 380 5.00 2.34 -21.29
CA THR A 380 3.56 2.52 -21.45
C THR A 380 2.88 1.16 -21.51
N VAL A 381 1.74 1.02 -20.84
CA VAL A 381 0.86 -0.16 -20.89
C VAL A 381 -0.50 0.30 -21.38
N ASP A 382 -0.88 -0.12 -22.59
CA ASP A 382 -2.12 0.26 -23.26
C ASP A 382 -3.12 -0.90 -23.20
N ASP A 383 -4.25 -0.69 -22.53
CA ASP A 383 -5.34 -1.65 -22.46
C ASP A 383 -6.17 -1.65 -23.75
N THR A 384 -6.24 -2.82 -24.40
CA THR A 384 -7.03 -2.97 -25.63
C THR A 384 -8.53 -3.08 -25.39
N VAL A 385 -8.97 -3.16 -24.13
CA VAL A 385 -10.38 -3.21 -23.72
C VAL A 385 -10.85 -1.82 -23.27
N ALA A 386 -11.86 -1.29 -23.96
CA ALA A 386 -12.37 0.05 -23.67
C ALA A 386 -12.95 0.19 -22.24
N ASN A 387 -12.64 1.31 -21.59
CA ASN A 387 -13.14 1.71 -20.27
C ASN A 387 -12.75 0.76 -19.12
N ARG A 388 -11.59 0.10 -19.20
CA ARG A 388 -11.06 -0.74 -18.11
C ARG A 388 -9.84 -0.09 -17.44
N ASP A 389 -8.65 -0.15 -18.04
CA ASP A 389 -7.43 0.41 -17.42
C ASP A 389 -6.77 1.54 -18.25
N GLY A 390 -7.28 1.90 -19.43
CA GLY A 390 -6.75 3.02 -20.23
C GLY A 390 -5.32 2.82 -20.73
N MET A 391 -4.62 3.92 -21.03
CA MET A 391 -3.19 3.93 -21.41
C MET A 391 -2.34 4.51 -20.29
N ASP A 392 -1.64 3.64 -19.56
CA ASP A 392 -0.84 4.02 -18.39
C ASP A 392 0.63 4.20 -18.72
N SER A 393 1.26 5.23 -18.14
CA SER A 393 2.71 5.45 -18.14
C SER A 393 3.30 5.06 -16.80
N LEU A 394 4.14 4.03 -16.79
CA LEU A 394 4.73 3.47 -15.58
C LEU A 394 6.21 3.85 -15.44
N SER A 395 6.63 4.24 -14.24
CA SER A 395 8.03 4.39 -13.86
C SER A 395 8.30 3.71 -12.53
N SER A 396 9.56 3.31 -12.32
CA SER A 396 10.02 2.70 -11.06
C SER A 396 9.13 1.51 -10.65
N MET A 397 8.87 0.60 -11.58
CA MET A 397 8.06 -0.60 -11.36
C MET A 397 8.92 -1.84 -11.59
N GLU A 398 8.95 -2.74 -10.61
CA GLU A 398 9.64 -4.02 -10.72
C GLU A 398 8.71 -5.10 -11.30
N PHE A 399 7.41 -5.00 -11.06
CA PHE A 399 6.42 -6.00 -11.44
C PHE A 399 5.15 -5.40 -12.06
N LEU A 400 4.54 -6.16 -12.97
CA LEU A 400 3.20 -5.92 -13.49
C LEU A 400 2.34 -7.13 -13.15
N ARG A 401 1.25 -6.92 -12.41
CA ARG A 401 0.26 -7.92 -12.02
C ARG A 401 -0.97 -7.79 -12.91
N PHE A 402 -1.14 -8.75 -13.79
CA PHE A 402 -2.35 -8.97 -14.59
C PHE A 402 -3.28 -9.95 -13.87
N SER A 403 -4.52 -10.09 -14.34
CA SER A 403 -5.49 -11.01 -13.72
C SER A 403 -5.11 -12.50 -13.87
N ASP A 404 -4.22 -12.83 -14.81
CA ASP A 404 -3.78 -14.20 -15.11
C ASP A 404 -2.32 -14.49 -14.70
N GLN A 405 -1.48 -13.46 -14.49
CA GLN A 405 -0.06 -13.64 -14.19
C GLN A 405 0.60 -12.37 -13.64
N VAL A 406 1.75 -12.55 -12.96
CA VAL A 406 2.68 -11.48 -12.59
C VAL A 406 3.93 -11.60 -13.45
N VAL A 407 4.40 -10.49 -14.02
CA VAL A 407 5.58 -10.44 -14.88
C VAL A 407 6.57 -9.41 -14.35
N ALA A 408 7.87 -9.73 -14.33
CA ALA A 408 8.89 -8.75 -14.00
C ALA A 408 9.03 -7.72 -15.12
N ALA A 409 9.08 -6.44 -14.77
CA ALA A 409 9.27 -5.35 -15.72
C ALA A 409 10.58 -5.50 -16.50
N ALA A 410 11.64 -6.02 -15.85
CA ALA A 410 12.93 -6.29 -16.49
C ALA A 410 12.85 -7.33 -17.62
N ASP A 411 11.89 -8.27 -17.56
CA ASP A 411 11.68 -9.26 -18.62
C ASP A 411 10.92 -8.66 -19.82
N LEU A 412 10.15 -7.60 -19.59
CA LEU A 412 9.38 -6.89 -20.61
C LEU A 412 10.22 -5.80 -21.29
N CYS A 413 10.96 -5.04 -20.48
CA CYS A 413 11.77 -3.89 -20.87
C CYS A 413 13.18 -3.99 -20.26
N PRO A 414 14.08 -4.81 -20.83
CA PRO A 414 15.45 -4.95 -20.34
C PRO A 414 16.16 -3.59 -20.29
N GLN A 415 16.73 -3.25 -19.13
CA GLN A 415 17.43 -1.98 -18.91
C GLN A 415 18.86 -2.04 -19.48
N ALA A 416 19.32 -0.93 -20.06
CA ALA A 416 20.70 -0.85 -20.52
C ALA A 416 21.69 -0.89 -19.35
N SER A 417 22.81 -1.60 -19.51
CA SER A 417 23.82 -1.68 -18.45
C SER A 417 25.26 -1.68 -18.99
N ALA A 418 26.20 -1.28 -18.14
CA ALA A 418 27.64 -1.28 -18.40
C ALA A 418 28.38 -1.67 -17.11
N THR A 419 28.99 -2.86 -17.11
CA THR A 419 29.63 -3.46 -15.94
C THR A 419 31.13 -3.61 -16.16
N LEU A 420 31.93 -3.01 -15.29
CA LEU A 420 33.39 -3.14 -15.35
C LEU A 420 33.84 -4.57 -15.04
N ARG A 421 34.78 -5.09 -15.84
CA ARG A 421 35.44 -6.38 -15.61
C ARG A 421 36.94 -6.26 -15.81
N ASN A 422 37.73 -6.77 -14.87
CA ASN A 422 39.19 -6.67 -14.95
C ASN A 422 39.95 -7.99 -14.73
N GLY A 423 39.31 -9.14 -14.93
CA GLY A 423 39.96 -10.46 -14.81
C GLY A 423 40.74 -10.62 -13.51
N SER A 424 42.04 -10.89 -13.61
CA SER A 424 42.95 -11.05 -12.47
C SER A 424 43.41 -9.72 -11.85
N GLY A 425 42.96 -8.58 -12.37
CA GLY A 425 43.32 -7.24 -11.93
C GLY A 425 44.60 -6.66 -12.56
N VAL A 426 45.18 -7.33 -13.56
CA VAL A 426 46.48 -6.94 -14.15
C VAL A 426 46.37 -5.76 -15.12
N ASN A 427 45.23 -5.60 -15.82
CA ASN A 427 45.08 -4.48 -16.74
C ASN A 427 44.86 -3.16 -16.00
N ALA A 428 45.31 -2.07 -16.62
CA ALA A 428 45.01 -0.73 -16.16
C ALA A 428 43.50 -0.45 -16.26
N LEU A 429 42.94 0.21 -15.25
CA LEU A 429 41.55 0.67 -15.24
C LEU A 429 41.39 1.95 -16.08
N CYS A 430 41.77 1.88 -17.36
CA CYS A 430 41.79 3.01 -18.29
C CYS A 430 40.55 3.12 -19.17
N PHE A 431 39.61 2.17 -19.13
CA PHE A 431 38.45 2.13 -20.01
C PHE A 431 37.14 2.31 -19.23
N SER A 432 36.34 3.32 -19.59
CA SER A 432 35.03 3.64 -19.01
C SER A 432 33.99 3.92 -20.10
N SER A 433 32.70 3.79 -19.79
CA SER A 433 31.62 4.12 -20.72
C SER A 433 30.34 4.57 -20.04
N THR A 434 29.46 5.21 -20.81
CA THR A 434 28.04 5.34 -20.48
C THR A 434 27.33 3.98 -20.67
N VAL A 435 26.06 3.89 -20.27
CA VAL A 435 25.18 2.77 -20.62
C VAL A 435 24.73 2.88 -22.09
N PRO A 436 24.64 1.79 -22.85
CA PRO A 436 24.24 1.83 -24.26
C PRO A 436 22.71 1.73 -24.42
N VAL A 437 22.02 2.86 -24.26
CA VAL A 437 20.56 2.94 -24.42
C VAL A 437 20.18 2.86 -25.91
N LEU A 438 19.14 2.10 -26.25
CA LEU A 438 18.63 1.96 -27.62
C LEU A 438 18.27 3.34 -28.22
N GLY A 439 18.69 3.57 -29.47
CA GLY A 439 18.47 4.84 -30.16
C GLY A 439 19.34 6.01 -29.70
N SER A 440 20.20 5.81 -28.69
CA SER A 440 21.13 6.82 -28.18
C SER A 440 22.53 6.70 -28.77
N THR A 441 23.42 7.62 -28.41
CA THR A 441 24.86 7.51 -28.67
C THR A 441 25.55 6.94 -27.44
N TRP A 442 26.09 5.73 -27.56
CA TRP A 442 26.98 5.17 -26.55
C TRP A 442 28.33 5.88 -26.60
N THR A 443 28.76 6.42 -25.46
CA THR A 443 30.03 7.14 -25.34
C THR A 443 30.96 6.40 -24.40
N ALA A 444 32.21 6.23 -24.84
CA ALA A 444 33.23 5.57 -24.05
C ALA A 444 34.54 6.36 -24.07
N GLN A 445 35.34 6.20 -23.03
CA GLN A 445 36.60 6.90 -22.87
C GLN A 445 37.72 5.93 -22.53
N ILE A 446 38.90 6.23 -23.10
CA ILE A 446 40.15 5.58 -22.73
C ILE A 446 41.11 6.65 -22.19
N ASP A 447 41.47 6.53 -20.91
CA ASP A 447 42.49 7.36 -20.26
C ASP A 447 43.89 6.83 -20.60
N THR A 448 44.66 7.62 -21.33
CA THR A 448 46.01 7.28 -21.79
C THR A 448 47.11 7.85 -20.91
N SER A 449 46.80 8.46 -19.76
CA SER A 449 47.79 9.01 -18.82
C SER A 449 48.79 7.96 -18.32
N GLY A 450 48.34 6.71 -18.19
CA GLY A 450 49.18 5.57 -17.82
C GLY A 450 50.02 4.97 -18.97
N HIS A 451 49.87 5.46 -20.20
CA HIS A 451 50.55 4.91 -21.39
C HIS A 451 51.22 6.01 -22.23
N PRO A 452 52.42 6.48 -21.82
CA PRO A 452 53.13 7.53 -22.54
C PRO A 452 53.42 7.16 -23.99
N GLY A 453 53.07 8.05 -24.92
CA GLY A 453 53.25 7.82 -26.35
C GLY A 453 52.08 7.14 -27.05
N ALA A 454 50.94 6.98 -26.36
CA ALA A 454 49.68 6.56 -27.00
C ALA A 454 49.31 7.51 -28.15
N THR A 455 49.12 6.96 -29.35
CA THR A 455 48.70 7.69 -30.55
C THR A 455 47.39 7.20 -31.13
N LEU A 456 46.93 6.01 -30.72
CA LEU A 456 45.68 5.40 -31.15
C LEU A 456 45.09 4.59 -30.00
N THR A 457 43.78 4.66 -29.84
CA THR A 457 43.01 3.77 -28.97
C THR A 457 41.98 3.01 -29.78
N ILE A 458 41.70 1.79 -29.34
CA ILE A 458 40.70 0.92 -29.94
C ILE A 458 39.78 0.40 -28.85
N ILE A 459 38.48 0.40 -29.11
CA ILE A 459 37.52 -0.42 -28.35
C ILE A 459 37.16 -1.61 -29.21
N LEU A 460 37.45 -2.80 -28.70
CA LEU A 460 37.04 -4.07 -29.31
C LEU A 460 35.78 -4.57 -28.61
N GLY A 461 34.75 -4.94 -29.38
CA GLY A 461 33.52 -5.53 -28.85
C GLY A 461 33.21 -6.88 -29.50
N TYR A 462 32.90 -7.88 -28.68
CA TYR A 462 32.70 -9.28 -29.08
C TYR A 462 31.46 -9.89 -28.42
N ALA A 463 30.92 -10.96 -29.02
CA ALA A 463 29.72 -11.64 -28.55
C ALA A 463 29.96 -12.54 -27.32
N SER A 464 31.20 -12.81 -26.95
CA SER A 464 31.53 -13.60 -25.76
C SER A 464 32.71 -13.02 -24.98
N PRO A 465 32.71 -13.10 -23.64
CA PRO A 465 33.85 -12.72 -22.84
C PRO A 465 34.92 -13.81 -22.91
N HIS A 466 36.17 -13.43 -22.67
CA HIS A 466 37.23 -14.38 -22.36
C HIS A 466 37.49 -14.36 -20.84
N PRO A 467 37.69 -15.53 -20.18
CA PRO A 467 37.92 -15.58 -18.73
C PRO A 467 39.22 -14.90 -18.29
N GLY A 468 40.15 -14.72 -19.23
CA GLY A 468 41.45 -14.08 -19.02
C GLY A 468 42.57 -14.85 -19.73
N LEU A 469 43.31 -14.19 -20.61
CA LEU A 469 44.54 -14.73 -21.20
C LEU A 469 45.67 -13.73 -20.98
N LEU A 470 46.63 -14.08 -20.13
CA LEU A 470 47.78 -13.24 -19.84
C LEU A 470 48.72 -13.20 -21.05
N LEU A 471 48.97 -12.00 -21.54
CA LEU A 471 49.90 -11.68 -22.61
C LEU A 471 50.94 -10.68 -22.09
N SER A 472 52.01 -10.45 -22.86
CA SER A 472 53.00 -9.42 -22.52
C SER A 472 52.46 -7.99 -22.58
N ILE A 473 51.25 -7.80 -23.12
CA ILE A 473 50.57 -6.51 -23.29
C ILE A 473 49.40 -6.31 -22.32
N GLY A 474 49.21 -7.24 -21.38
CA GLY A 474 48.08 -7.29 -20.45
C GLY A 474 47.27 -8.59 -20.59
N GLU A 475 46.13 -8.65 -19.92
CA GLU A 475 45.19 -9.75 -19.95
C GLU A 475 44.09 -9.53 -21.00
N LEU A 476 43.94 -10.46 -21.94
CA LEU A 476 42.84 -10.43 -22.90
C LEU A 476 41.55 -10.94 -22.24
N LEU A 477 40.51 -10.10 -22.28
CA LEU A 477 39.24 -10.28 -21.57
C LEU A 477 38.05 -10.46 -22.52
N VAL A 478 38.26 -10.38 -23.82
CA VAL A 478 37.25 -10.62 -24.86
C VAL A 478 37.63 -11.81 -25.72
N ASP A 479 36.65 -12.64 -26.11
CA ASP A 479 36.91 -13.80 -26.96
C ASP A 479 36.98 -13.37 -28.43
N GLY A 480 38.21 -13.20 -28.92
CA GLY A 480 38.49 -12.84 -30.30
C GLY A 480 38.08 -13.88 -31.35
N THR A 481 37.66 -15.09 -30.93
CA THR A 481 37.11 -16.12 -31.82
C THR A 481 35.60 -16.02 -31.98
N SER A 482 34.93 -15.31 -31.07
CA SER A 482 33.50 -15.04 -31.16
C SER A 482 33.19 -13.96 -32.21
N ASN A 483 31.90 -13.78 -32.52
CA ASN A 483 31.48 -12.76 -33.46
C ASN A 483 31.94 -11.38 -33.00
N ARG A 484 32.69 -10.68 -33.84
CA ARG A 484 33.08 -9.29 -33.61
C ARG A 484 31.88 -8.38 -33.87
N LEU A 485 31.50 -7.62 -32.87
CA LEU A 485 30.34 -6.72 -32.88
C LEU A 485 30.75 -5.27 -33.12
N LEU A 486 31.90 -4.87 -32.57
CA LEU A 486 32.41 -3.51 -32.63
C LEU A 486 33.93 -3.51 -32.77
N ALA A 487 34.43 -2.57 -33.56
CA ALA A 487 35.82 -2.12 -33.52
C ALA A 487 35.83 -0.63 -33.81
N ASP A 488 35.98 0.18 -32.75
CA ASP A 488 35.98 1.65 -32.86
C ASP A 488 37.37 2.20 -32.59
N PHE A 489 37.78 3.21 -33.36
CA PHE A 489 39.14 3.73 -33.39
C PHE A 489 39.11 5.23 -33.12
N ALA A 490 39.93 5.70 -32.19
CA ALA A 490 40.03 7.12 -31.88
C ALA A 490 41.48 7.52 -31.58
N THR A 491 41.81 8.78 -31.85
CA THR A 491 43.11 9.36 -31.51
C THR A 491 42.98 10.14 -30.20
N PRO A 492 43.87 9.94 -29.21
CA PRO A 492 43.84 10.70 -27.96
C PRO A 492 43.98 12.21 -28.20
N VAL A 493 43.18 13.01 -27.48
CA VAL A 493 43.29 14.47 -27.41
C VAL A 493 43.74 14.83 -26.01
N GLY A 494 45.04 15.14 -25.85
CA GLY A 494 45.66 15.24 -24.52
C GLY A 494 45.83 13.85 -23.91
N LEU A 495 45.23 13.61 -22.74
CA LEU A 495 45.33 12.32 -22.01
C LEU A 495 44.07 11.45 -22.11
N LEU A 496 43.06 11.89 -22.86
CA LEU A 496 41.79 11.16 -23.01
C LEU A 496 41.49 10.92 -24.48
N SER A 497 41.03 9.73 -24.79
CA SER A 497 40.48 9.36 -26.08
C SER A 497 38.98 9.09 -25.94
N THR A 498 38.15 9.71 -26.78
CA THR A 498 36.70 9.54 -26.73
C THR A 498 36.22 8.75 -27.95
N HIS A 499 35.39 7.75 -27.67
CA HIS A 499 34.77 6.86 -28.64
C HIS A 499 33.26 7.05 -28.59
N THR A 500 32.61 7.09 -29.76
CA THR A 500 31.16 7.30 -29.86
C THR A 500 30.56 6.34 -30.88
N VAL A 501 29.57 5.55 -30.46
CA VAL A 501 28.89 4.57 -31.31
C VAL A 501 27.39 4.79 -31.22
N SER A 502 26.72 4.92 -32.37
CA SER A 502 25.25 5.00 -32.40
C SER A 502 24.65 3.62 -32.09
N VAL A 503 23.79 3.57 -31.06
CA VAL A 503 23.03 2.37 -30.72
C VAL A 503 21.74 2.39 -31.55
N PRO A 504 21.44 1.35 -32.36
CA PRO A 504 20.22 1.32 -33.15
C PRO A 504 18.96 1.44 -32.29
N ASN A 505 17.96 2.19 -32.73
CA ASN A 505 16.64 2.19 -32.11
C ASN A 505 15.84 0.96 -32.58
N ASN A 506 16.28 -0.24 -32.17
CA ASN A 506 15.66 -1.51 -32.54
C ASN A 506 15.42 -2.33 -31.27
N THR A 507 14.15 -2.48 -30.91
CA THR A 507 13.71 -3.17 -29.68
C THR A 507 14.08 -4.66 -29.64
N SER A 508 14.30 -5.30 -30.79
CA SER A 508 14.80 -6.68 -30.85
C SER A 508 16.22 -6.85 -30.33
N LEU A 509 16.95 -5.75 -30.12
CA LEU A 509 18.27 -5.74 -29.50
C LEU A 509 18.22 -5.53 -27.98
N ALA A 510 17.06 -5.27 -27.38
CA ALA A 510 16.96 -5.15 -25.93
C ALA A 510 17.38 -6.47 -25.24
N GLY A 511 18.21 -6.38 -24.21
CA GLY A 511 18.83 -7.53 -23.54
C GLY A 511 20.04 -8.13 -24.27
N PHE A 512 20.43 -7.61 -25.44
CA PHE A 512 21.60 -8.09 -26.17
C PHE A 512 22.89 -7.71 -25.43
N ALA A 513 23.69 -8.71 -25.06
CA ALA A 513 24.96 -8.52 -24.38
C ALA A 513 26.15 -8.43 -25.36
N ALA A 514 27.07 -7.51 -25.10
CA ALA A 514 28.35 -7.40 -25.78
C ALA A 514 29.50 -7.20 -24.78
N PHE A 515 30.66 -7.75 -25.09
CA PHE A 515 31.82 -7.74 -24.20
C PHE A 515 32.90 -6.89 -24.82
N THR A 516 33.23 -5.76 -24.18
CA THR A 516 34.14 -4.76 -24.75
C THR A 516 35.44 -4.63 -23.98
N GLN A 517 36.54 -4.32 -24.66
CA GLN A 517 37.84 -4.08 -24.04
C GLN A 517 38.57 -2.93 -24.75
N GLY A 518 39.12 -2.01 -23.95
CA GLY A 518 39.97 -0.92 -24.45
C GLY A 518 41.39 -1.38 -24.73
N VAL A 519 41.99 -0.83 -25.77
CA VAL A 519 43.39 -1.08 -26.17
C VAL A 519 44.05 0.24 -26.54
N THR A 520 45.28 0.46 -26.06
CA THR A 520 46.10 1.62 -26.43
C THR A 520 47.28 1.18 -27.30
N PHE A 521 47.62 2.00 -28.30
CA PHE A 521 48.73 1.81 -29.24
C PHE A 521 49.60 3.05 -29.28
N GLY A 522 50.89 2.85 -29.55
CA GLY A 522 51.92 3.89 -29.58
C GLY A 522 52.78 3.81 -28.32
N GLY A 523 54.12 3.89 -28.46
CA GLY A 523 55.04 3.56 -27.35
C GLY A 523 55.01 2.08 -26.89
N GLY A 524 54.20 1.24 -27.55
CA GLY A 524 53.88 -0.14 -27.17
C GLY A 524 52.41 -0.45 -27.46
N ILE A 525 51.95 -1.63 -27.04
CA ILE A 525 50.52 -1.99 -26.99
C ILE A 525 50.19 -2.31 -25.53
N GLN A 526 49.06 -1.82 -25.05
CA GLN A 526 48.56 -2.15 -23.71
C GLN A 526 47.05 -2.42 -23.76
N LEU A 527 46.61 -3.46 -23.04
CA LEU A 527 45.20 -3.77 -22.80
C LEU A 527 44.71 -3.03 -21.54
N CYS A 528 43.54 -2.39 -21.64
CA CYS A 528 42.79 -1.86 -20.51
C CYS A 528 41.87 -2.95 -19.91
N ASN A 529 41.17 -2.60 -18.83
CA ASN A 529 40.00 -3.35 -18.36
C ASN A 529 38.95 -3.54 -19.47
N ALA A 530 38.01 -4.44 -19.22
CA ALA A 530 36.82 -4.66 -20.03
C ALA A 530 35.59 -3.97 -19.42
N ILE A 531 34.58 -3.76 -20.27
CA ILE A 531 33.22 -3.39 -19.87
C ILE A 531 32.26 -4.33 -20.59
N ASP A 532 31.49 -5.07 -19.81
CA ASP A 532 30.42 -5.93 -20.31
C ASP A 532 29.16 -5.07 -20.37
N VAL A 533 28.59 -4.94 -21.56
CA VAL A 533 27.44 -4.06 -21.80
C VAL A 533 26.22 -4.86 -22.21
N VAL A 534 25.04 -4.41 -21.78
CA VAL A 534 23.74 -4.93 -22.23
C VAL A 534 22.98 -3.76 -22.86
N LEU A 535 22.53 -3.95 -24.09
CA LEU A 535 21.66 -2.98 -24.77
C LEU A 535 20.27 -3.02 -24.14
N GLY A 536 19.65 -1.87 -23.93
CA GLY A 536 18.33 -1.79 -23.31
C GLY A 536 17.75 -0.38 -23.36
N TYR A 537 16.67 -0.18 -22.63
CA TYR A 537 16.00 1.12 -22.49
C TYR A 537 16.71 2.02 -21.46
#